data_AF-A0A1S3D0J8-F1
#
_entry.id   AF-A0A1S3D0J8-F1
#
_cell.length_a   1.000
_cell.length_b   1.000
_cell.length_c   1.000
_cell.angle_alpha   90.00
_cell.angle_beta   90.00
_cell.angle_gamma   90.00
#
_symmetry.space_group_name_H-M   'P 1'
#
loop_
_entity.id
_entity.type
_entity.pdbx_description
1 polymer ?
#
loop_
_entity_poly.entity_id
_entity_poly.type
_entity_poly.pdbx_seq_one_letter_code
_entity_poly.pdbx_strand_id
1 'polypeptide(L)'
;MSCNYAEGLSPYENKGKLGLAETFDSKEDFDKKIKVLSEWIDKAKHVVLHTGAGISTSAGIPDFRGPNGVWTLEKKGIKPKVNISFDDAVPTVTHMAILELVNQGKVHYVVSQNIDGLHLRSGLSRKYLAELHGNMYVDQCNKCERQFVRKSATNSVGQKNLNIPCPYRGFRPCRGTLHDTILDWEHNLPQKDINMGDYNSSIADLSIIESKRG
;
A
#
# COMPACT_ATOMS: atom_id res chain seq x y z
N MET A 1 -4.57 -5.73 -15.09
CA MET A 1 -5.49 -6.36 -14.11
C MET A 1 -4.78 -6.41 -12.76
N SER A 2 -5.43 -5.99 -11.69
CA SER A 2 -4.85 -5.90 -10.32
C SER A 2 -4.41 -7.24 -9.75
N CYS A 3 -5.05 -8.35 -10.13
CA CYS A 3 -4.64 -9.69 -9.70
C CYS A 3 -3.34 -10.20 -10.36
N ASN A 4 -2.88 -9.56 -11.44
CA ASN A 4 -1.66 -10.00 -12.15
C ASN A 4 -0.42 -9.89 -11.27
N TYR A 5 -0.43 -9.00 -10.28
CA TYR A 5 0.63 -8.92 -9.28
C TYR A 5 0.81 -10.26 -8.56
N ALA A 6 -0.30 -10.82 -8.07
CA ALA A 6 -0.30 -12.07 -7.31
C ALA A 6 0.18 -13.27 -8.15
N GLU A 7 -0.17 -13.29 -9.44
CA GLU A 7 0.31 -14.31 -10.39
C GLU A 7 1.81 -14.15 -10.72
N GLY A 8 2.40 -12.97 -10.47
CA GLY A 8 3.80 -12.66 -10.75
C GLY A 8 4.79 -12.96 -9.61
N LEU A 9 4.28 -13.32 -8.43
CA LEU A 9 5.08 -13.69 -7.25
C LEU A 9 5.62 -15.12 -7.35
N SER A 10 6.71 -15.39 -6.63
CA SER A 10 7.21 -16.75 -6.47
C SER A 10 6.18 -17.63 -5.73
N PRO A 11 6.14 -18.96 -6.00
CA PRO A 11 5.32 -19.88 -5.23
C PRO A 11 5.68 -19.82 -3.75
N TYR A 12 4.67 -19.73 -2.88
CA TYR A 12 4.86 -19.68 -1.44
C TYR A 12 3.72 -20.41 -0.72
N GLU A 13 4.07 -21.32 0.18
CA GLU A 13 3.10 -22.20 0.82
C GLU A 13 2.31 -21.47 1.92
N ASN A 14 2.98 -20.65 2.71
CA ASN A 14 2.36 -19.98 3.85
C ASN A 14 1.75 -18.62 3.48
N LYS A 15 0.45 -18.61 3.19
CA LYS A 15 -0.32 -17.38 2.90
C LYS A 15 -1.06 -16.82 4.13
N GLY A 16 -0.82 -17.37 5.31
CA GLY A 16 -1.48 -17.00 6.56
C GLY A 16 -2.92 -17.55 6.69
N LYS A 17 -3.71 -16.94 7.59
CA LYS A 17 -5.13 -17.30 7.78
C LYS A 17 -5.99 -16.66 6.69
N LEU A 18 -6.79 -17.48 6.01
CA LEU A 18 -7.56 -17.07 4.82
C LEU A 18 -9.06 -17.19 5.06
N GLY A 19 -9.83 -16.26 4.50
CA GLY A 19 -11.29 -16.37 4.43
C GLY A 19 -12.01 -16.32 5.77
N LEU A 20 -11.41 -15.70 6.79
CA LEU A 20 -12.08 -15.48 8.07
C LEU A 20 -13.37 -14.69 7.88
N ALA A 21 -14.42 -15.10 8.58
CA ALA A 21 -15.73 -14.46 8.56
C ALA A 21 -15.60 -12.96 8.91
N GLU A 22 -16.39 -12.15 8.23
CA GLU A 22 -16.51 -10.73 8.54
C GLU A 22 -17.44 -10.54 9.73
N THR A 23 -17.14 -9.52 10.52
CA THR A 23 -17.94 -9.10 11.67
C THR A 23 -18.39 -7.67 11.44
N PHE A 24 -19.64 -7.38 11.77
CA PHE A 24 -20.24 -6.07 11.59
C PHE A 24 -20.78 -5.60 12.92
N ASP A 25 -20.35 -4.42 13.37
CA ASP A 25 -20.87 -3.78 14.56
C ASP A 25 -22.34 -3.42 14.37
N SER A 26 -23.09 -3.39 15.48
CA SER A 26 -24.41 -2.77 15.48
C SER A 26 -24.28 -1.27 15.17
N LYS A 27 -25.34 -0.64 14.67
CA LYS A 27 -25.33 0.81 14.40
C LYS A 27 -24.97 1.62 15.66
N GLU A 28 -25.49 1.23 16.82
CA GLU A 28 -25.22 1.89 18.09
C GLU A 28 -23.74 1.79 18.50
N ASP A 29 -23.15 0.59 18.37
CA ASP A 29 -21.74 0.39 18.69
C ASP A 29 -20.82 1.12 17.72
N PHE A 30 -21.19 1.12 16.43
CA PHE A 30 -20.48 1.87 15.40
C PHE A 30 -20.45 3.38 15.72
N ASP A 31 -21.60 3.99 15.99
CA ASP A 31 -21.71 5.43 16.29
C ASP A 31 -20.89 5.79 17.55
N LYS A 32 -20.93 4.94 18.58
CA LYS A 32 -20.10 5.11 19.80
C LYS A 32 -18.60 5.04 19.48
N LYS A 33 -18.16 4.04 18.71
CA LYS A 33 -16.75 3.84 18.36
C LYS A 33 -16.20 4.97 17.50
N ILE A 34 -16.97 5.45 16.52
CA ILE A 34 -16.57 6.58 15.67
C ILE A 34 -16.44 7.87 16.48
N LYS A 35 -17.33 8.12 17.45
CA LYS A 35 -17.20 9.27 18.34
C LYS A 35 -15.89 9.22 19.14
N VAL A 36 -15.58 8.05 19.73
CA VAL A 36 -14.33 7.84 20.46
C VAL A 36 -13.11 8.04 19.56
N LEU A 37 -13.13 7.50 18.34
CA LEU A 37 -12.04 7.65 17.37
C LEU A 37 -11.82 9.13 17.01
N SER A 38 -12.89 9.88 16.77
CA SER A 38 -12.81 11.32 16.49
C SER A 38 -12.17 12.07 17.66
N GLU A 39 -12.59 11.78 18.89
CA GLU A 39 -12.01 12.40 20.08
C GLU A 39 -10.53 12.05 20.27
N TRP A 40 -10.11 10.83 19.94
CA TRP A 40 -8.71 10.43 19.98
C TRP A 40 -7.87 11.15 18.94
N ILE A 41 -8.36 11.24 17.70
CA ILE A 41 -7.67 11.98 16.63
C ILE A 41 -7.50 13.45 17.00
N ASP A 42 -8.54 14.09 17.56
CA ASP A 42 -8.48 15.50 17.92
C ASP A 42 -7.55 15.79 19.13
N LYS A 43 -7.35 14.82 20.02
CA LYS A 43 -6.48 14.96 21.21
C LYS A 43 -5.03 14.54 20.96
N ALA A 44 -4.80 13.66 19.99
CA ALA A 44 -3.48 13.12 19.69
C ALA A 44 -2.57 14.20 19.10
N LYS A 45 -1.29 14.15 19.48
CA LYS A 45 -0.25 15.06 18.98
C LYS A 45 0.47 14.50 17.77
N HIS A 46 0.50 13.18 17.61
CA HIS A 46 1.17 12.51 16.48
C HIS A 46 0.42 11.23 16.09
N VAL A 47 -0.46 11.35 15.10
CA VAL A 47 -1.28 10.24 14.59
C VAL A 47 -0.59 9.56 13.41
N VAL A 48 -0.50 8.23 13.47
CA VAL A 48 -0.01 7.39 12.37
C VAL A 48 -1.11 6.44 11.89
N LEU A 49 -1.33 6.41 10.58
CA LEU A 49 -2.23 5.47 9.95
C LEU A 49 -1.48 4.30 9.34
N HIS A 50 -1.97 3.08 9.54
CA HIS A 50 -1.48 1.87 8.90
C HIS A 50 -2.54 1.33 7.94
N THR A 51 -2.26 1.28 6.65
CA THR A 51 -3.26 0.87 5.64
C THR A 51 -2.88 -0.43 4.94
N GLY A 52 -3.86 -1.30 4.76
CA GLY A 52 -3.75 -2.51 3.92
C GLY A 52 -4.85 -2.60 2.86
N ALA A 53 -4.93 -3.75 2.20
CA ALA A 53 -5.61 -3.88 0.91
C ALA A 53 -7.13 -3.59 0.96
N GLY A 54 -7.77 -3.73 2.13
CA GLY A 54 -9.21 -3.50 2.23
C GLY A 54 -9.64 -2.06 1.94
N ILE A 55 -8.78 -1.05 2.16
CA ILE A 55 -9.15 0.35 1.83
C ILE A 55 -9.30 0.59 0.31
N SER A 56 -8.83 -0.35 -0.50
CA SER A 56 -8.87 -0.33 -1.97
C SER A 56 -9.97 -1.24 -2.55
N THR A 57 -10.67 -2.02 -1.72
CA THR A 57 -11.74 -2.94 -2.18
C THR A 57 -12.89 -2.24 -2.88
N SER A 58 -13.31 -1.08 -2.39
CA SER A 58 -14.35 -0.27 -3.03
C SER A 58 -13.90 0.39 -4.34
N ALA A 59 -12.60 0.37 -4.65
CA ALA A 59 -12.08 0.76 -5.97
C ALA A 59 -12.06 -0.41 -6.97
N GLY A 60 -12.53 -1.60 -6.59
CA GLY A 60 -12.50 -2.79 -7.44
C GLY A 60 -11.17 -3.56 -7.43
N ILE A 61 -10.27 -3.24 -6.48
CA ILE A 61 -9.04 -3.99 -6.25
C ILE A 61 -9.31 -5.01 -5.14
N PRO A 62 -9.24 -6.33 -5.40
CA PRO A 62 -9.50 -7.31 -4.37
C PRO A 62 -8.46 -7.25 -3.25
N ASP A 63 -8.88 -7.55 -2.02
CA ASP A 63 -7.94 -7.80 -0.94
C ASP A 63 -7.24 -9.17 -1.11
N PHE A 64 -6.34 -9.50 -0.19
CA PHE A 64 -5.59 -10.75 -0.24
C PHE A 64 -6.25 -11.90 0.52
N ARG A 65 -6.82 -11.64 1.71
CA ARG A 65 -7.19 -12.68 2.70
C ARG A 65 -8.64 -12.64 3.16
N GLY A 66 -9.45 -11.69 2.69
CA GLY A 66 -10.87 -11.63 3.01
C GLY A 66 -11.62 -12.85 2.46
N PRO A 67 -12.94 -12.95 2.69
CA PRO A 67 -13.77 -14.05 2.20
C PRO A 67 -13.62 -14.32 0.70
N ASN A 68 -13.39 -13.25 -0.08
CA ASN A 68 -13.19 -13.26 -1.52
C ASN A 68 -11.80 -12.74 -1.93
N GLY A 69 -10.83 -12.74 -1.01
CA GLY A 69 -9.47 -12.29 -1.28
C GLY A 69 -8.73 -13.19 -2.25
N VAL A 70 -7.69 -12.65 -2.90
CA VAL A 70 -6.91 -13.35 -3.93
C VAL A 70 -6.40 -14.71 -3.45
N TRP A 71 -5.78 -14.77 -2.27
CA TRP A 71 -5.25 -16.02 -1.69
C TRP A 71 -6.35 -16.96 -1.23
N THR A 72 -7.45 -16.41 -0.72
CA THR A 72 -8.62 -17.20 -0.30
C THR A 72 -9.25 -17.92 -1.49
N LEU A 73 -9.37 -17.26 -2.64
CA LEU A 73 -9.94 -17.83 -3.85
C LEU A 73 -8.98 -18.79 -4.54
N GLU A 74 -7.70 -18.46 -4.59
CA GLU A 74 -6.67 -19.34 -5.15
C GLU A 74 -6.61 -20.68 -4.41
N LYS A 75 -6.68 -20.68 -3.07
CA LYS A 75 -6.75 -21.92 -2.27
C LYS A 75 -7.97 -22.81 -2.64
N LYS A 76 -9.02 -22.21 -3.19
CA LYS A 76 -10.23 -22.90 -3.68
C LYS A 76 -10.16 -23.22 -5.18
N GLY A 77 -9.08 -22.88 -5.88
CA GLY A 77 -8.96 -23.02 -7.34
C GLY A 77 -9.84 -22.02 -8.11
N ILE A 78 -10.26 -20.92 -7.49
CA ILE A 78 -11.16 -19.91 -8.05
C ILE A 78 -10.36 -18.64 -8.36
N LYS A 79 -10.68 -17.98 -9.49
CA LYS A 79 -10.15 -16.65 -9.80
C LYS A 79 -11.08 -15.54 -9.27
N PRO A 80 -10.54 -14.41 -8.80
CA PRO A 80 -11.35 -13.24 -8.40
C PRO A 80 -12.24 -12.75 -9.55
N LYS A 81 -13.53 -12.51 -9.24
CA LYS A 81 -14.50 -11.96 -10.21
C LYS A 81 -14.27 -10.48 -10.48
N VAL A 82 -13.89 -9.74 -9.43
CA VAL A 82 -13.60 -8.30 -9.51
C VAL A 82 -12.10 -8.14 -9.63
N ASN A 83 -11.67 -7.51 -10.71
CA ASN A 83 -10.25 -7.38 -11.05
C ASN A 83 -10.08 -6.18 -11.99
N ILE A 84 -10.23 -4.96 -11.46
CA ILE A 84 -9.95 -3.76 -12.26
C ILE A 84 -8.45 -3.67 -12.58
N SER A 85 -8.05 -2.99 -13.66
CA SER A 85 -6.65 -2.60 -13.84
C SER A 85 -6.24 -1.59 -12.77
N PHE A 86 -4.99 -1.63 -12.32
CA PHE A 86 -4.48 -0.58 -11.42
C PHE A 86 -4.63 0.81 -12.06
N ASP A 87 -4.40 0.94 -13.37
CA ASP A 87 -4.47 2.22 -14.07
C ASP A 87 -5.87 2.85 -14.02
N ASP A 88 -6.92 2.03 -14.10
CA ASP A 88 -8.32 2.46 -14.08
C ASP A 88 -8.86 2.68 -12.66
N ALA A 89 -8.23 2.08 -11.64
CA ALA A 89 -8.64 2.28 -10.25
C ALA A 89 -8.44 3.73 -9.83
N VAL A 90 -9.40 4.26 -9.06
CA VAL A 90 -9.35 5.63 -8.51
C VAL A 90 -9.27 5.60 -6.99
N PRO A 91 -8.64 6.61 -6.35
CA PRO A 91 -8.62 6.71 -4.89
C PRO A 91 -10.02 6.63 -4.29
N THR A 92 -10.17 5.81 -3.25
CA THR A 92 -11.45 5.64 -2.54
C THR A 92 -11.74 6.83 -1.61
N VAL A 93 -12.96 6.89 -1.07
CA VAL A 93 -13.32 7.88 -0.03
C VAL A 93 -12.33 7.84 1.12
N THR A 94 -11.88 6.65 1.54
CA THR A 94 -10.87 6.50 2.60
C THR A 94 -9.54 7.13 2.20
N HIS A 95 -9.05 6.94 0.97
CA HIS A 95 -7.81 7.58 0.50
C HIS A 95 -7.93 9.11 0.51
N MET A 96 -9.07 9.64 0.08
CA MET A 96 -9.32 11.08 0.06
C MET A 96 -9.48 11.66 1.47
N ALA A 97 -10.10 10.93 2.39
CA ALA A 97 -10.20 11.31 3.79
C ALA A 97 -8.81 11.35 4.46
N ILE A 98 -7.95 10.37 4.18
CA ILE A 98 -6.57 10.34 4.67
C ILE A 98 -5.78 11.55 4.17
N LEU A 99 -5.88 11.86 2.87
CA LEU A 99 -5.26 13.05 2.30
C LEU A 99 -5.68 14.32 3.04
N GLU A 100 -6.98 14.48 3.28
CA GLU A 100 -7.52 15.67 3.95
C GLU A 100 -7.07 15.75 5.42
N LEU A 101 -7.05 14.62 6.13
CA LEU A 101 -6.54 14.58 7.51
C LEU A 101 -5.05 14.94 7.59
N VAL A 102 -4.25 14.56 6.59
CA VAL A 102 -2.84 14.98 6.49
C VAL A 102 -2.72 16.46 6.17
N ASN A 103 -3.52 16.98 5.25
CA ASN A 103 -3.53 18.41 4.89
C ASN A 103 -3.91 19.30 6.07
N GLN A 104 -4.83 18.82 6.93
CA GLN A 104 -5.23 19.51 8.17
C GLN A 104 -4.24 19.32 9.32
N GLY A 105 -3.17 18.53 9.13
CA GLY A 105 -2.19 18.23 10.19
C GLY A 105 -2.73 17.32 11.30
N LYS A 106 -3.87 16.66 11.09
CA LYS A 106 -4.43 15.68 12.05
C LYS A 106 -3.71 14.33 11.95
N VAL A 107 -3.35 13.91 10.73
CA VAL A 107 -2.54 12.71 10.49
C VAL A 107 -1.14 13.12 10.09
N HIS A 108 -0.14 12.52 10.74
CA HIS A 108 1.25 12.93 10.63
C HIS A 108 2.05 12.01 9.72
N TYR A 109 1.66 10.74 9.63
CA TYR A 109 2.32 9.77 8.77
C TYR A 109 1.39 8.62 8.37
N VAL A 110 1.63 8.04 7.19
CA VAL A 110 0.91 6.90 6.66
C VAL A 110 1.91 5.79 6.34
N VAL A 111 1.68 4.61 6.87
CA VAL A 111 2.46 3.40 6.61
C VAL A 111 1.57 2.43 5.83
N SER A 112 1.87 2.25 4.54
CA SER A 112 1.06 1.44 3.64
C SER A 112 1.73 0.12 3.29
N GLN A 113 0.94 -0.95 3.29
CA GLN A 113 1.29 -2.25 2.72
C GLN A 113 0.78 -2.42 1.28
N ASN A 114 0.01 -1.45 0.79
CA ASN A 114 -0.59 -1.49 -0.54
C ASN A 114 0.42 -1.09 -1.60
N ILE A 115 0.38 -1.82 -2.72
CA ILE A 115 1.21 -1.55 -3.90
C ILE A 115 0.44 -0.80 -5.00
N ASP A 116 -0.87 -0.63 -4.84
CA ASP A 116 -1.79 -0.09 -5.87
C ASP A 116 -1.50 1.37 -6.28
N GLY A 117 -0.68 2.08 -5.51
CA GLY A 117 -0.30 3.47 -5.76
C GLY A 117 -1.40 4.50 -5.54
N LEU A 118 -2.56 4.11 -4.99
CA LEU A 118 -3.71 5.01 -4.82
C LEU A 118 -3.45 6.12 -3.81
N HIS A 119 -2.58 5.93 -2.82
CA HIS A 119 -2.13 7.00 -1.94
C HIS A 119 -1.39 8.11 -2.71
N LEU A 120 -0.42 7.77 -3.57
CA LEU A 120 0.27 8.79 -4.37
C LEU A 120 -0.67 9.44 -5.39
N ARG A 121 -1.55 8.65 -6.00
CA ARG A 121 -2.51 9.12 -6.99
C ARG A 121 -3.65 9.95 -6.39
N SER A 122 -3.92 9.84 -5.08
CA SER A 122 -4.82 10.77 -4.38
C SER A 122 -4.22 12.16 -4.24
N GLY A 123 -2.90 12.29 -4.36
CA GLY A 123 -2.15 13.52 -4.12
C GLY A 123 -1.39 13.53 -2.79
N LEU A 124 -1.41 12.43 -2.02
CA LEU A 124 -0.65 12.34 -0.78
C LEU A 124 0.85 12.47 -1.07
N SER A 125 1.48 13.47 -0.46
CA SER A 125 2.91 13.71 -0.65
C SER A 125 3.74 12.58 -0.04
N ARG A 126 4.72 12.08 -0.82
CA ARG A 126 5.66 11.00 -0.41
C ARG A 126 6.37 11.24 0.92
N LYS A 127 6.54 12.50 1.33
CA LYS A 127 7.17 12.83 2.62
C LYS A 127 6.35 12.37 3.85
N TYR A 128 5.07 12.07 3.67
CA TYR A 128 4.16 11.57 4.71
C TYR A 128 3.81 10.08 4.55
N LEU A 129 4.46 9.38 3.61
CA LEU A 129 4.08 8.01 3.24
C LEU A 129 5.31 7.09 3.25
N ALA A 130 5.16 5.93 3.87
CA ALA A 130 6.05 4.78 3.71
C ALA A 130 5.33 3.68 2.93
N GLU A 131 5.94 3.22 1.83
CA GLU A 131 5.37 2.20 0.93
C GLU A 131 6.13 0.88 1.13
N LEU A 132 5.75 0.12 2.16
CA LEU A 132 6.55 -1.00 2.66
C LEU A 132 6.74 -2.13 1.66
N HIS A 133 5.80 -2.32 0.74
CA HIS A 133 5.84 -3.42 -0.25
C HIS A 133 6.12 -2.93 -1.68
N GLY A 134 6.53 -1.66 -1.82
CA GLY A 134 6.71 -1.01 -3.12
C GLY A 134 5.42 -0.40 -3.67
N ASN A 135 5.50 0.08 -4.91
CA ASN A 135 4.39 0.71 -5.61
C ASN A 135 4.45 0.38 -7.11
N MET A 136 3.31 -0.02 -7.68
CA MET A 136 3.20 -0.44 -9.09
C MET A 136 3.60 0.67 -10.07
N TYR A 137 3.63 1.92 -9.63
CA TYR A 137 3.97 3.10 -10.42
C TYR A 137 5.38 3.64 -10.15
N VAL A 138 6.19 2.95 -9.34
CA VAL A 138 7.51 3.44 -8.95
C VAL A 138 8.58 2.42 -9.33
N ASP A 139 9.52 2.88 -10.17
CA ASP A 139 10.76 2.17 -10.46
C ASP A 139 11.91 2.77 -9.65
N GLN A 140 12.95 1.98 -9.37
CA GLN A 140 14.16 2.42 -8.70
C GLN A 140 15.41 2.08 -9.51
N CYS A 141 16.40 2.97 -9.51
CA CYS A 141 17.68 2.68 -10.13
C CYS A 141 18.56 1.82 -9.22
N ASN A 142 19.10 0.72 -9.75
CA ASN A 142 20.01 -0.19 -9.05
C ASN A 142 21.40 0.40 -8.68
N LYS A 143 21.66 1.67 -9.02
CA LYS A 143 22.98 2.28 -8.84
C LYS A 143 22.94 3.60 -8.08
N CYS A 144 22.04 4.52 -8.44
CA CYS A 144 21.89 5.78 -7.70
C CYS A 144 20.69 5.78 -6.75
N GLU A 145 19.96 4.67 -6.67
CA GLU A 145 18.79 4.45 -5.78
C GLU A 145 17.63 5.45 -5.96
N ARG A 146 17.74 6.35 -6.95
CA ARG A 146 16.69 7.31 -7.26
C ARG A 146 15.47 6.57 -7.79
N GLN A 147 14.31 6.97 -7.27
CA GLN A 147 13.02 6.46 -7.69
C GLN A 147 12.40 7.36 -8.76
N PHE A 148 11.66 6.76 -9.67
CA PHE A 148 11.02 7.40 -10.80
C PHE A 148 9.56 6.96 -10.88
N VAL A 149 8.64 7.92 -10.88
CA VAL A 149 7.21 7.65 -10.98
C VAL A 149 6.82 7.53 -12.45
N ARG A 150 6.07 6.48 -12.77
CA ARG A 150 5.59 6.13 -14.11
C ARG A 150 4.15 6.62 -14.31
N LYS A 151 3.73 6.66 -15.58
CA LYS A 151 2.33 6.96 -15.95
C LYS A 151 1.40 5.75 -15.85
N SER A 152 1.94 4.55 -16.00
CA SER A 152 1.19 3.28 -15.98
C SER A 152 1.84 2.31 -15.00
N ALA A 153 1.05 1.39 -14.48
CA ALA A 153 1.53 0.33 -13.61
C ALA A 153 2.60 -0.52 -14.33
N THR A 154 3.59 -0.99 -13.58
CA THR A 154 4.56 -1.97 -14.07
C THR A 154 3.88 -3.32 -14.31
N ASN A 155 4.47 -4.12 -15.20
CA ASN A 155 4.06 -5.50 -15.45
C ASN A 155 5.00 -6.52 -14.80
N SER A 156 5.91 -6.06 -13.94
CA SER A 156 6.89 -6.90 -13.24
C SER A 156 6.70 -6.84 -11.73
N VAL A 157 7.19 -7.88 -11.07
CA VAL A 157 7.08 -8.13 -9.63
C VAL A 157 8.38 -8.78 -9.17
N GLY A 158 8.87 -8.42 -7.99
CA GLY A 158 10.05 -9.03 -7.37
C GLY A 158 11.34 -8.33 -7.77
N GLN A 159 11.34 -6.99 -7.80
CA GLN A 159 12.51 -6.16 -8.07
C GLN A 159 13.24 -6.53 -9.36
N LYS A 160 12.49 -6.87 -10.42
CA LYS A 160 13.05 -7.34 -11.68
C LYS A 160 13.66 -6.17 -12.45
N ASN A 161 14.83 -6.39 -13.03
CA ASN A 161 15.46 -5.43 -13.92
C ASN A 161 14.58 -5.22 -15.16
N LEU A 162 14.23 -3.96 -15.42
CA LEU A 162 13.36 -3.57 -16.52
C LEU A 162 14.13 -3.34 -17.83
N ASN A 163 15.47 -3.42 -17.78
CA ASN A 163 16.37 -3.06 -18.89
C ASN A 163 16.19 -1.61 -19.38
N ILE A 164 15.63 -0.73 -18.53
CA ILE A 164 15.46 0.69 -18.80
C ILE A 164 16.66 1.44 -18.20
N PRO A 165 17.44 2.21 -18.98
CA PRO A 165 18.52 3.00 -18.43
C PRO A 165 18.01 4.07 -17.46
N CYS A 166 18.76 4.32 -16.38
CA CYS A 166 18.44 5.38 -15.43
C CYS A 166 18.34 6.75 -16.14
N PRO A 167 17.21 7.47 -16.02
CA PRO A 167 17.01 8.74 -16.71
C PRO A 167 17.72 9.92 -16.04
N TYR A 168 18.39 9.71 -14.90
CA TYR A 168 19.13 10.77 -14.22
C TYR A 168 20.26 11.33 -15.11
N ARG A 169 20.25 12.65 -15.30
CA ARG A 169 21.24 13.43 -16.06
C ARG A 169 21.85 14.52 -15.15
N GLY A 170 22.71 14.09 -14.22
CA GLY A 170 23.58 15.01 -13.47
C GLY A 170 24.85 15.36 -14.27
N PHE A 171 25.92 15.75 -13.57
CA PHE A 171 27.22 16.04 -14.20
C PHE A 171 27.78 14.87 -15.02
N ARG A 172 27.50 13.63 -14.59
CA ARG A 172 27.71 12.41 -15.38
C ARG A 172 26.44 11.57 -15.36
N PRO A 173 26.09 10.86 -16.47
CA PRO A 173 24.97 9.94 -16.47
C PRO A 173 25.25 8.78 -15.48
N CYS A 174 24.21 8.35 -14.75
CA CYS A 174 24.34 7.30 -13.73
C CYS A 174 24.87 5.98 -14.31
N ARG A 175 24.43 5.61 -15.52
CA ARG A 175 24.67 4.30 -16.19
C ARG A 175 24.10 3.09 -15.45
N GLY A 176 23.22 3.29 -14.45
CA GLY A 176 22.43 2.21 -13.87
C GLY A 176 21.21 1.87 -14.74
N THR A 177 20.51 0.80 -14.37
CA THR A 177 19.23 0.40 -14.95
C THR A 177 18.14 0.46 -13.88
N LEU A 178 16.89 0.57 -14.32
CA LEU A 178 15.73 0.57 -13.45
C LEU A 178 15.27 -0.86 -13.16
N HIS A 179 14.77 -1.07 -11.96
CA HIS A 179 13.99 -2.24 -11.56
C HIS A 179 12.67 -1.78 -10.94
N ASP A 180 11.65 -2.64 -10.92
CA ASP A 180 10.43 -2.35 -10.16
C ASP A 180 10.71 -2.33 -8.64
N THR A 181 9.84 -1.69 -7.87
CA THR A 181 9.96 -1.63 -6.40
C THR A 181 9.17 -2.72 -5.68
N ILE A 182 8.45 -3.57 -6.41
CA ILE A 182 7.52 -4.52 -5.84
C ILE A 182 8.27 -5.69 -5.22
N LEU A 183 7.95 -6.01 -3.97
CA LEU A 183 8.58 -7.10 -3.26
C LEU A 183 7.99 -8.46 -3.67
N ASP A 184 8.87 -9.44 -3.77
CA ASP A 184 8.53 -10.87 -3.66
C ASP A 184 8.69 -11.33 -2.20
N TRP A 185 8.23 -12.53 -1.85
CA TRP A 185 8.06 -13.00 -0.47
C TRP A 185 9.26 -12.82 0.46
N GLU A 186 10.47 -13.16 -0.02
CA GLU A 186 11.71 -13.16 0.79
C GLU A 186 12.58 -11.91 0.56
N HIS A 187 12.04 -10.88 -0.10
CA HIS A 187 12.75 -9.61 -0.22
C HIS A 187 12.72 -8.82 1.08
N ASN A 188 13.83 -8.13 1.37
CA ASN A 188 13.88 -7.17 2.45
C ASN A 188 12.97 -5.96 2.17
N LEU A 189 12.39 -5.40 3.23
CA LEU A 189 11.66 -4.15 3.14
C LEU A 189 12.60 -3.00 2.72
N PRO A 190 12.10 -2.00 1.97
CA PRO A 190 12.89 -0.82 1.60
C PRO A 190 13.34 -0.07 2.86
N GLN A 191 14.65 -0.02 3.10
CA GLN A 191 15.24 0.44 4.37
C GLN A 191 14.77 1.85 4.77
N LYS A 192 14.64 2.76 3.80
CA LYS A 192 14.19 4.13 4.06
C LYS A 192 12.75 4.16 4.56
N ASP A 193 11.86 3.47 3.88
CA ASP A 193 10.42 3.43 4.21
C ASP A 193 10.18 2.71 5.54
N ILE A 194 10.86 1.59 5.82
CA ILE A 194 10.73 0.91 7.11
C ILE A 194 11.30 1.76 8.25
N ASN A 195 12.44 2.43 8.07
CA ASN A 195 13.00 3.31 9.10
C ASN A 195 12.08 4.49 9.40
N MET A 196 11.51 5.12 8.36
CA MET A 196 10.60 6.24 8.55
C MET A 196 9.25 5.79 9.12
N GLY A 197 8.75 4.63 8.71
CA GLY A 197 7.56 4.01 9.29
C GLY A 197 7.75 3.71 10.77
N ASP A 198 8.85 3.03 11.12
CA ASP A 198 9.20 2.67 12.49
C ASP A 198 9.42 3.90 13.39
N TYR A 199 10.15 4.90 12.88
CA TYR A 199 10.33 6.16 13.60
C TYR A 199 9.00 6.84 13.92
N ASN A 200 8.14 7.03 12.91
CA ASN A 200 6.86 7.72 13.11
C ASN A 200 5.93 6.91 14.02
N SER A 201 5.89 5.59 13.88
CA SER A 201 5.11 4.71 14.75
C SER A 201 5.62 4.73 16.19
N SER A 202 6.94 4.80 16.40
CA SER A 202 7.55 4.82 17.74
C SER A 202 7.24 6.08 18.53
N ILE A 203 7.04 7.22 17.84
CA ILE A 203 6.71 8.50 18.48
C ILE A 203 5.21 8.80 18.47
N ALA A 204 4.39 7.92 17.89
CA ALA A 204 2.95 8.12 17.81
C ALA A 204 2.30 7.96 19.19
N ASP A 205 1.41 8.89 19.53
CA ASP A 205 0.50 8.74 20.67
C ASP A 205 -0.87 8.17 20.24
N LEU A 206 -1.11 8.03 18.94
CA LEU A 206 -2.23 7.27 18.37
C LEU A 206 -1.82 6.57 17.06
N SER A 207 -1.97 5.26 17.01
CA SER A 207 -1.87 4.47 15.77
C SER A 207 -3.24 3.87 15.41
N ILE A 208 -3.68 4.09 14.18
CA ILE A 208 -4.95 3.57 13.67
C ILE A 208 -4.63 2.58 12.55
N ILE A 209 -5.21 1.39 12.61
CA ILE A 209 -4.96 0.32 11.65
C ILE A 209 -6.22 0.11 10.81
N GLU A 210 -6.14 0.47 9.54
CA GLU A 210 -7.20 0.29 8.57
C GLU A 210 -6.86 -0.89 7.65
N SER A 211 -7.58 -1.98 7.84
CA SER A 211 -7.52 -3.20 7.03
C SER A 211 -6.14 -3.89 6.98
N LYS A 212 -5.60 -4.26 8.15
CA LYS A 212 -4.49 -5.21 8.25
C LYS A 212 -4.99 -6.54 8.82
N ARG A 213 -5.03 -7.59 7.99
CA ARG A 213 -5.10 -8.98 8.48
C ARG A 213 -3.71 -9.61 8.31
N GLY A 214 -2.98 -9.65 9.43
CA GLY A 214 -1.75 -10.44 9.61
C GLY A 214 -2.09 -11.91 9.84
#